data_AF-A0A3D4Y3P1-F1
#
_entry.id   AF-A0A3D4Y3P1-F1
#
_cell.length_a   1.000
_cell.length_b   1.000
_cell.length_c   1.000
_cell.angle_alpha   90.00
_cell.angle_beta   90.00
_cell.angle_gamma   90.00
#
_symmetry.space_group_name_H-M   'P 1'
#
loop_
_entity.id
_entity.type
_entity.pdbx_description
1 polymer ?
#
loop_
_entity_poly.entity_id
_entity_poly.type
_entity_poly.pdbx_seq_one_letter_code
_entity_poly.pdbx_strand_id
1 'polypeptide(L)' 'MRLDRTAIIRYIKKCKNVIECNCVTGDYSMLLEVLFENTMELDRFIGELQYFGRTKTLIVLSTSVEHRGVEL' A
#
# COMPACT_ATOMS: atom_id res chain seq x y z
N MET A 1 -3.09 -18.90 -9.36
CA MET A 1 -3.65 -17.81 -10.20
C MET A 1 -2.73 -16.60 -10.02
N ARG A 2 -1.84 -16.31 -10.98
CA ARG A 2 -1.00 -15.10 -10.93
C ARG A 2 -1.90 -13.93 -11.29
N LEU A 3 -2.28 -13.12 -10.31
CA LEU A 3 -2.99 -11.87 -10.56
C LEU A 3 -2.09 -10.97 -11.40
N ASP A 4 -2.65 -10.47 -12.50
CA ASP A 4 -1.95 -9.60 -13.44
C ASP A 4 -1.48 -8.36 -12.69
N ARG A 5 -0.15 -8.20 -12.59
CA ARG A 5 0.52 -7.05 -11.95
C ARG A 5 -0.03 -5.72 -12.48
N THR A 6 -0.46 -5.70 -13.74
CA THR A 6 -1.04 -4.53 -14.40
C THR A 6 -2.39 -4.13 -13.81
N ALA A 7 -3.22 -5.11 -13.41
CA ALA A 7 -4.56 -4.86 -12.89
C ALA A 7 -4.52 -4.19 -11.52
N ILE A 8 -3.69 -4.70 -10.60
CA ILE A 8 -3.52 -4.09 -9.28
C ILE A 8 -2.90 -2.70 -9.38
N ILE A 9 -1.86 -2.50 -10.19
CA ILE A 9 -1.26 -1.15 -10.38
C ILE A 9 -2.31 -0.16 -10.91
N ARG A 10 -3.17 -0.58 -11.84
CA ARG A 10 -4.25 0.27 -12.36
C ARG A 10 -5.29 0.60 -11.29
N TYR A 11 -5.63 -0.36 -10.43
CA TYR A 11 -6.53 -0.14 -9.31
C TYR A 11 -5.91 0.84 -8.31
N ILE A 12 -4.68 0.58 -7.84
CA ILE A 12 -3.94 1.42 -6.89
C ILE A 12 -3.82 2.87 -7.37
N LYS A 13 -3.50 3.09 -8.65
CA LYS A 13 -3.40 4.45 -9.24
C LYS A 13 -4.70 5.26 -9.18
N LYS A 14 -5.86 4.62 -8.98
CA LYS A 14 -7.16 5.30 -8.84
C LYS A 14 -7.50 5.60 -7.38
N CYS A 15 -6.85 4.94 -6.43
CA CYS A 15 -7.10 5.08 -5.00
C CYS A 15 -6.37 6.32 -4.46
N LYS A 16 -7.11 7.40 -4.18
CA LYS A 16 -6.52 8.65 -3.68
C LYS A 16 -5.84 8.51 -2.32
N ASN A 17 -6.28 7.53 -1.53
CA ASN A 17 -5.72 7.23 -0.22
C ASN A 17 -4.35 6.54 -0.30
N VAL A 18 -3.91 6.07 -1.47
CA VAL A 18 -2.57 5.51 -1.65
C VAL A 18 -1.60 6.63 -1.99
N ILE A 19 -0.68 6.91 -1.07
CA ILE A 19 0.30 8.00 -1.20
C ILE A 19 1.65 7.50 -1.72
N GLU A 20 1.96 6.22 -1.53
CA GLU A 20 3.16 5.58 -2.06
C GLU A 20 2.89 4.14 -2.49
N CYS A 21 3.53 3.69 -3.56
CA CYS A 21 3.46 2.32 -4.05
C CYS A 21 4.78 1.90 -4.69
N ASN A 22 5.52 1.03 -4.01
CA ASN A 22 6.80 0.51 -4.49
C ASN A 22 6.70 -0.96 -4.86
N CYS A 23 7.29 -1.33 -6.00
CA CYS A 23 7.58 -2.73 -6.29
C CYS A 23 8.89 -3.11 -5.61
N VAL A 24 8.87 -4.14 -4.77
CA VAL A 24 10.04 -4.55 -3.97
C VAL A 24 10.41 -6.00 -4.26
N THR A 25 11.65 -6.35 -3.91
CA THR A 25 12.09 -7.76 -3.86
C THR A 25 11.82 -8.32 -2.45
N GLY A 26 11.63 -9.63 -2.34
CA GLY A 26 11.34 -10.30 -1.07
C GLY A 26 10.00 -11.05 -1.06
N ASP A 27 9.49 -11.32 0.14
CA ASP A 27 8.28 -12.15 0.36
C ASP A 27 7.00 -11.52 -0.21
N TYR A 28 6.98 -10.18 -0.31
CA TYR A 28 5.89 -9.42 -0.90
C TYR A 28 6.40 -8.70 -2.15
N SER A 29 5.55 -8.59 -3.17
CA SER A 29 5.90 -7.95 -4.43
C SER A 29 5.71 -6.42 -4.42
N MET A 30 4.97 -5.89 -3.45
CA MET A 30 4.62 -4.48 -3.35
C MET A 30 4.55 -4.01 -1.90
N LEU A 31 4.96 -2.77 -1.69
CA LEU A 31 4.78 -2.01 -0.45
C LEU A 31 3.90 -0.80 -0.77
N LEU A 32 2.85 -0.63 0.02
CA LEU A 32 1.90 0.47 -0.11
C LEU A 32 1.94 1.31 1.16
N GLU A 33 1.97 2.63 0.99
CA GLU A 33 1.68 3.57 2.07
C GLU A 33 0.34 4.25 1.78
N VAL A 34 -0.54 4.22 2.78
CA VAL A 34 -1.92 4.67 2.63
C VAL A 34 -2.37 5.49 3.83
N LEU A 35 -3.28 6.44 3.59
CA LEU A 35 -3.85 7.32 4.62
C LEU A 35 -5.37 7.19 4.63
N PHE A 36 -5.94 6.87 5.79
CA PHE A 36 -7.38 6.80 6.03
C PHE A 36 -7.71 7.52 7.34
N GLU A 37 -8.89 8.14 7.40
CA GLU A 37 -9.33 8.87 8.60
C GLU A 37 -9.62 7.94 9.79
N ASN A 38 -10.00 6.69 9.51
CA ASN A 38 -10.36 5.71 10.52
C ASN A 38 -10.05 4.28 10.06
N THR A 39 -10.02 3.36 11.02
CA THR A 39 -9.68 1.96 10.78
C THR A 39 -10.75 1.18 10.01
N MET A 40 -12.02 1.61 10.05
CA MET A 40 -13.10 0.96 9.31
C MET A 40 -12.95 1.15 7.80
N GLU A 41 -12.58 2.35 7.35
CA GLU A 41 -12.30 2.60 5.93
C GLU A 41 -11.04 1.87 5.47
N LEU A 42 -10.01 1.84 6.31
CA LEU A 42 -8.80 1.05 6.06
C LEU A 42 -9.13 -0.45 5.90
N ASP A 43 -9.96 -1.01 6.78
CA ASP A 43 -10.35 -2.42 6.74
C ASP A 43 -11.10 -2.76 5.43
N ARG A 44 -12.01 -1.89 5.00
CA ARG A 44 -12.68 -2.03 3.69
C ARG A 44 -11.69 -2.05 2.54
N PHE A 45 -10.73 -1.12 2.55
CA PHE A 45 -9.69 -1.07 1.52
C PHE A 45 -8.81 -2.33 1.53
N ILE A 46 -8.44 -2.85 2.70
CA ILE A 46 -7.70 -4.12 2.81
C ILE A 46 -8.52 -5.28 2.23
N GLY A 47 -9.83 -5.33 2.51
CA GLY A 47 -10.73 -6.31 1.93
C GLY A 47 -10.74 -6.29 0.39
N GLU A 48 -10.75 -5.10 -0.21
CA GLU A 48 -10.62 -4.95 -1.67
C GLU A 48 -9.26 -5.44 -2.19
N LEU A 49 -8.17 -5.16 -1.46
CA LEU A 49 -6.83 -5.64 -1.83
C LEU A 49 -6.68 -7.16 -1.75
N GLN A 50 -7.43 -7.84 -0.88
CA GLN A 50 -7.38 -9.29 -0.74
C GLN A 50 -7.82 -10.03 -2.01
N TYR A 51 -8.58 -9.37 -2.90
CA TYR A 51 -8.86 -9.89 -4.25
C TYR A 51 -7.58 -10.06 -5.09
N PHE A 52 -6.57 -9.21 -4.87
CA PHE A 52 -5.32 -9.18 -5.62
C PHE A 52 -4.20 -10.02 -4.99
N GLY A 53 -4.35 -10.42 -3.73
CA GLY A 53 -3.38 -11.27 -3.05
C GLY A 53 -3.40 -11.11 -1.54
N ARG A 54 -2.46 -11.77 -0.86
CA ARG A 54 -2.33 -11.65 0.58
C ARG A 54 -1.73 -10.29 0.94
N THR A 55 -2.26 -9.69 2.00
CA THR A 55 -1.79 -8.42 2.55
C THR A 55 -1.19 -8.63 3.93
N LYS A 56 -0.27 -7.75 4.32
CA LYS A 56 0.20 -7.58 5.69
C LYS A 56 0.11 -6.10 6.00
N THR A 57 -0.68 -5.75 7.01
CA THR A 57 -0.94 -4.35 7.37
C THR A 57 -0.21 -4.01 8.67
N LEU A 58 0.48 -2.88 8.67
CA LEU A 58 1.09 -2.29 9.85
C LEU A 58 0.49 -0.90 10.05
N ILE A 59 0.22 -0.51 11.30
CA ILE A 59 -0.29 0.82 11.63
C ILE A 59 0.88 1.66 12.14
N VAL A 60 1.16 2.76 11.45
CA VAL A 60 2.14 3.76 11.90
C VAL A 60 1.52 4.55 13.04
N LEU A 61 2.08 4.43 14.25
CA LEU A 61 1.62 5.17 15.44
C LEU A 61 2.35 6.50 15.62
N SER A 62 3.60 6.58 15.17
CA SER A 62 4.41 7.78 15.19
C SER A 62 5.49 7.74 14.12
N THR A 63 5.84 8.91 13.60
CA THR A 63 6.96 9.10 12.66
C THR A 63 8.06 9.84 13.41
N SER A 64 9.14 9.12 13.76
CA SER A 64 10.28 9.74 14.46
C SER A 64 11.25 10.44 13.52
N VAL A 65 11.22 10.06 12.24
CA VAL A 65 12.06 10.60 11.17
C VAL A 65 11.20 10.71 9.92
N GLU A 66 11.00 11.93 9.44
CA GLU A 66 10.24 12.20 8.22
C GLU A 66 11.01 11.78 6.95
N HIS A 67 10.28 11.59 5.86
CA HIS A 67 10.88 11.40 4.54
C HIS A 67 11.77 12.59 4.18
N ARG A 68 13.06 12.33 3.99
CA ARG A 68 14.06 13.30 3.55
C ARG A 68 14.67 12.86 2.22
N GLY A 69 14.98 13.82 1.36
CA GLY A 69 15.67 13.56 0.11
C GLY A 69 17.09 13.04 0.33
N VAL A 70 17.73 12.63 -0.77
CA VAL A 70 19.17 12.36 -0.78
C VAL A 70 19.90 13.70 -0.80
N GLU A 71 20.78 13.93 0.16
CA GLU A 71 21.79 14.99 0.04
C GLU A 71 22.83 14.52 -0.98
N LEU A 72 22.95 15.25 -2.09
CA LEU A 72 23.87 14.96 -3.20
C LEU A 72 25.21 15.68 -3.01
#